data_AF-A0A7X8HTB3-F1
#
_entry.id   AF-A0A7X8HTB3-F1
#
_cell.length_a   1.000
_cell.length_b   1.000
_cell.length_c   1.000
_cell.angle_alpha   90.00
_cell.angle_beta   90.00
_cell.angle_gamma   90.00
#
_symmetry.space_group_name_H-M   'P 1'
#
loop_
_entity.id
_entity.type
_entity.pdbx_description
1 polymer ?
#
loop_
_entity_poly.entity_id
_entity_poly.type
_entity_poly.pdbx_seq_one_letter_code
_entity_poly.pdbx_strand_id
1 'polypeptide(L)'
;MYVYKFRLLFDDVEDFVRDYEILAKQTFKDFHQCIIDSIQGLNPEELASFYICDRKWNKRNEITLMDMSIDQDDEEEELRDEEEGEVQPTITMDEARISDFIDDPHQRIIYEHDFLNIRTFYIELLKSYEAKPDKTYPVCIHSSAELPLKYTVQMAANELLQEENSLNLLKDDEDDEVYYDESELEGFNSDFENI
;
A
#
# COMPACT_ATOMS: atom_id res chain seq x y z
N MET A 1 -6.51 -32.83 -10.36
CA MET A 1 -5.85 -31.64 -9.75
C MET A 1 -6.94 -30.65 -9.39
N TYR A 2 -6.88 -29.97 -8.24
CA TYR A 2 -7.99 -29.12 -7.80
C TYR A 2 -7.82 -27.66 -8.23
N VAL A 3 -8.95 -26.99 -8.42
CA VAL A 3 -9.12 -25.56 -8.68
C VAL A 3 -9.87 -24.96 -7.52
N TYR A 4 -9.43 -23.80 -7.06
CA TYR A 4 -10.16 -22.93 -6.15
C TYR A 4 -10.87 -21.85 -6.93
N LYS A 5 -12.16 -21.64 -6.63
CA LYS A 5 -12.92 -20.50 -7.14
C LYS A 5 -13.00 -19.44 -6.05
N PHE A 6 -12.32 -18.33 -6.25
CA PHE A 6 -12.38 -17.16 -5.39
C PHE A 6 -13.33 -16.11 -5.95
N ARG A 7 -13.93 -15.33 -5.05
CA ARG A 7 -14.59 -14.08 -5.38
C ARG A 7 -13.84 -12.94 -4.72
N LEU A 8 -13.54 -11.91 -5.50
CA LEU A 8 -12.92 -10.67 -5.07
C LEU A 8 -13.95 -9.54 -5.14
N LEU A 9 -14.05 -8.77 -4.08
CA LEU A 9 -14.91 -7.62 -3.88
C LEU A 9 -14.07 -6.39 -3.57
N PHE A 10 -14.63 -5.22 -3.82
CA PHE A 10 -14.03 -3.93 -3.48
C PHE A 10 -15.07 -3.08 -2.76
N ASP A 11 -14.81 -2.74 -1.49
CA ASP A 11 -15.82 -2.16 -0.60
C ASP A 11 -16.32 -0.77 -1.07
N ASP A 12 -15.50 0.00 -1.77
CA ASP A 12 -15.89 1.33 -2.24
C ASP A 12 -16.86 1.30 -3.44
N VAL A 13 -17.11 0.12 -4.04
CA VAL A 13 -17.98 -0.04 -5.20
C VAL A 13 -18.86 -1.27 -5.04
N GLU A 14 -20.14 -1.07 -4.68
CA GLU A 14 -21.10 -2.14 -4.35
C GLU A 14 -21.20 -3.25 -5.42
N ASP A 15 -21.15 -2.89 -6.70
CA ASP A 15 -21.31 -3.82 -7.82
C ASP A 15 -19.99 -4.40 -8.37
N PHE A 16 -18.85 -4.09 -7.72
CA PHE A 16 -17.54 -4.57 -8.13
C PHE A 16 -17.32 -6.01 -7.70
N VAL A 17 -17.31 -6.90 -8.70
CA VAL A 17 -17.11 -8.34 -8.48
C VAL A 17 -16.14 -8.88 -9.52
N ARG A 18 -15.17 -9.66 -9.06
CA ARG A 18 -14.34 -10.52 -9.92
C ARG A 18 -14.40 -11.95 -9.37
N ASP A 19 -14.70 -12.93 -10.22
CA ASP A 19 -14.54 -14.34 -9.82
C ASP A 19 -13.32 -14.93 -10.54
N TYR A 20 -12.41 -15.52 -9.77
CA TYR A 20 -11.19 -16.15 -10.28
C TYR A 20 -11.22 -17.65 -10.08
N GLU A 21 -10.63 -18.37 -11.02
CA GLU A 21 -10.30 -19.78 -10.88
C GLU A 21 -8.79 -19.95 -10.92
N ILE A 22 -8.22 -20.56 -9.89
CA ILE A 22 -6.77 -20.78 -9.76
C ILE A 22 -6.49 -22.21 -9.31
N LEU A 23 -5.42 -22.81 -9.84
CA LEU A 23 -5.04 -24.17 -9.46
C LEU A 23 -4.41 -24.19 -8.07
N ALA A 24 -4.67 -25.25 -7.31
CA ALA A 24 -4.10 -25.41 -5.97
C ALA A 24 -2.57 -25.31 -5.92
N LYS A 25 -1.88 -25.74 -6.99
CA LYS A 25 -0.41 -25.72 -7.09
C LYS A 25 0.19 -24.36 -7.49
N GLN A 26 -0.64 -23.42 -7.95
CA GLN A 26 -0.18 -22.10 -8.39
C GLN A 26 0.16 -21.24 -7.21
N THR A 27 0.89 -20.17 -7.46
CA THR A 27 1.40 -19.31 -6.40
C THR A 27 0.53 -18.07 -6.22
N PHE A 28 0.71 -17.37 -5.11
CA PHE A 28 0.08 -16.06 -4.92
C PHE A 28 0.58 -15.02 -5.94
N LYS A 29 1.77 -15.22 -6.51
CA LYS A 29 2.28 -14.40 -7.62
C LYS A 29 1.47 -14.60 -8.90
N ASP A 30 1.12 -15.85 -9.23
CA ASP A 30 0.20 -16.13 -10.34
C ASP A 30 -1.16 -15.46 -10.11
N PHE A 31 -1.64 -15.47 -8.86
CA PHE A 31 -2.90 -14.84 -8.50
C PHE A 31 -2.84 -13.31 -8.63
N HIS A 32 -1.78 -12.69 -8.08
CA HIS A 32 -1.51 -11.26 -8.22
C HIS A 32 -1.52 -10.84 -9.69
N GLN A 33 -0.76 -11.52 -10.55
CA GLN A 33 -0.72 -11.19 -11.98
C GLN A 33 -2.12 -11.29 -12.62
N CYS A 34 -2.89 -12.33 -12.28
CA CYS A 34 -4.26 -12.48 -12.78
C CYS A 34 -5.19 -11.34 -12.33
N ILE A 35 -5.03 -10.85 -11.11
CA ILE A 35 -5.77 -9.70 -10.59
C ILE A 35 -5.39 -8.44 -11.36
N ILE A 36 -4.10 -8.15 -11.49
CA ILE A 36 -3.57 -6.99 -12.22
C ILE A 36 -4.06 -6.99 -13.67
N ASP A 37 -3.98 -8.13 -14.36
CA ASP A 37 -4.38 -8.25 -15.77
C ASP A 37 -5.90 -8.07 -15.98
N SER A 38 -6.71 -8.35 -14.96
CA SER A 38 -8.17 -8.35 -15.07
C SER A 38 -8.87 -7.10 -14.54
N ILE A 39 -8.13 -6.22 -13.85
CA ILE A 39 -8.66 -4.99 -13.26
C ILE A 39 -7.91 -3.78 -13.84
N GLN A 40 -8.62 -2.98 -14.62
CA GLN A 40 -8.05 -1.75 -15.17
C GLN A 40 -7.77 -0.73 -14.07
N GLY A 41 -6.63 -0.04 -14.16
CA GLY A 41 -6.23 1.00 -13.20
C GLY A 41 -5.38 0.53 -12.02
N LEU A 42 -5.01 -0.75 -11.98
CA LEU A 42 -3.94 -1.25 -11.12
C LEU A 42 -2.60 -1.19 -11.87
N ASN A 43 -1.58 -0.64 -11.23
CA ASN A 43 -0.22 -0.59 -11.77
C ASN A 43 0.56 -1.85 -11.32
N PRO A 44 1.13 -2.64 -12.25
CA PRO A 44 1.91 -3.84 -11.92
C PRO A 44 3.21 -3.56 -11.14
N GLU A 45 3.73 -2.33 -11.18
CA GLU A 45 4.98 -1.96 -10.50
C GLU A 45 4.77 -1.61 -9.02
N GLU A 46 3.52 -1.42 -8.59
CA GLU A 46 3.22 -1.09 -7.20
C GLU A 46 3.31 -2.32 -6.30
N LEU A 47 3.74 -2.08 -5.07
CA LEU A 47 3.80 -3.10 -4.05
C LEU A 47 2.40 -3.62 -3.70
N ALA A 48 2.34 -4.90 -3.34
CA ALA A 48 1.12 -5.58 -2.97
C ALA A 48 1.37 -6.64 -1.89
N SER A 49 0.34 -7.00 -1.16
CA SER A 49 0.37 -8.06 -0.15
C SER A 49 -0.97 -8.77 -0.04
N PHE A 50 -0.93 -10.09 0.16
CA PHE A 50 -2.09 -10.88 0.56
C PHE A 50 -2.03 -11.15 2.07
N TYR A 51 -3.16 -11.01 2.75
CA TYR A 51 -3.31 -11.36 4.15
C TYR A 51 -4.31 -12.48 4.29
N ILE A 52 -3.86 -13.64 4.76
CA ILE A 52 -4.75 -14.72 5.15
C ILE A 52 -5.49 -14.29 6.41
N CYS A 53 -6.81 -14.37 6.38
CA CYS A 53 -7.67 -13.83 7.42
C CYS A 53 -8.47 -14.93 8.13
N ASP A 54 -8.88 -14.64 9.37
CA ASP A 54 -9.88 -15.44 10.06
C ASP A 54 -11.33 -15.11 9.61
N ARG A 55 -12.31 -15.80 10.21
CA ARG A 55 -13.75 -15.59 9.94
C ARG A 55 -14.29 -14.21 10.32
N LYS A 56 -13.49 -13.34 10.91
CA LYS A 56 -13.83 -11.95 11.24
C LYS A 56 -13.01 -10.95 10.43
N TRP A 57 -12.31 -11.40 9.37
CA TRP A 57 -11.42 -10.55 8.56
C TRP A 57 -10.21 -9.99 9.31
N ASN A 58 -9.80 -10.61 10.43
CA ASN A 58 -8.55 -10.22 11.08
C ASN A 58 -7.38 -10.83 10.30
N LYS A 59 -6.41 -10.00 9.92
CA LYS A 59 -5.16 -10.41 9.25
C LYS A 59 -4.34 -11.33 10.17
N ARG A 60 -3.81 -12.43 9.63
CA ARG A 60 -2.99 -13.41 10.36
C ARG A 60 -1.61 -13.55 9.75
N ASN A 61 -1.57 -14.01 8.50
CA ASN A 61 -0.34 -14.28 7.78
C ASN A 61 -0.27 -13.33 6.59
N GLU A 62 0.84 -12.65 6.44
CA GLU A 62 1.12 -11.78 5.30
C GLU A 62 1.97 -12.53 4.26
N ILE A 63 1.63 -12.32 2.99
CA ILE A 63 2.36 -12.83 1.83
C ILE A 63 2.68 -11.64 0.93
N THR A 64 3.94 -11.21 0.91
CA THR A 64 4.39 -9.97 0.26
C THR A 64 4.82 -10.19 -1.19
N LEU A 65 4.66 -9.19 -2.05
CA LEU A 65 5.06 -9.29 -3.46
C LEU A 65 6.57 -9.48 -3.64
N MET A 66 7.35 -8.81 -2.80
CA MET A 66 8.80 -8.92 -2.73
C MET A 66 9.22 -9.09 -1.28
N ASP A 67 10.43 -9.62 -1.06
CA ASP A 67 10.96 -9.69 0.29
C ASP A 67 11.19 -8.28 0.82
N MET A 68 10.45 -7.96 1.87
CA MET A 68 10.55 -6.69 2.59
C MET A 68 11.38 -6.85 3.87
N SER A 69 12.01 -8.02 4.07
CA SER A 69 13.06 -8.14 5.05
C SER A 69 14.16 -7.15 4.64
N ILE A 70 14.30 -6.10 5.46
CA ILE A 70 15.53 -5.33 5.45
C ILE A 70 16.53 -6.30 6.05
N ASP A 71 17.68 -6.48 5.39
CA ASP A 71 18.88 -7.05 6.02
C ASP A 71 19.23 -6.15 7.21
N GLN A 72 18.49 -6.30 8.31
CA GLN A 72 18.85 -5.76 9.60
C GLN A 72 20.03 -6.62 10.01
N ASP A 73 21.23 -6.09 9.80
CA ASP A 73 22.43 -6.54 10.51
C ASP A 73 22.01 -6.90 11.95
N ASP A 74 22.46 -8.06 12.43
CA ASP A 74 22.01 -8.89 13.56
C ASP A 74 21.69 -8.21 14.93
N GLU A 75 21.59 -6.88 15.03
CA GLU A 75 21.43 -6.09 16.25
C GLU A 75 20.05 -5.41 16.40
N GLU A 76 19.23 -5.26 15.35
CA GLU A 76 17.88 -4.63 15.45
C GLU A 76 16.73 -5.63 15.67
N GLU A 77 16.97 -6.95 15.56
CA GLU A 77 16.00 -7.97 15.99
C GLU A 77 15.76 -7.93 17.51
N GLU A 78 16.72 -7.45 18.31
CA GLU A 78 16.63 -7.41 19.78
C GLU A 78 15.89 -6.17 20.34
N LEU A 79 15.51 -5.20 19.49
CA LEU A 79 14.85 -3.94 19.91
C LEU A 79 13.34 -3.91 19.63
N ARG A 80 12.77 -4.97 19.03
CA ARG A 80 11.32 -5.14 18.97
C ARG A 80 10.89 -5.87 20.23
N ASP A 81 10.17 -5.16 21.10
CA ASP A 81 9.72 -5.61 22.42
C ASP A 81 9.34 -7.11 22.43
N GLU A 82 10.01 -7.89 23.28
CA GLU A 82 9.75 -9.33 23.51
C GLU A 82 8.29 -9.62 23.97
N GLU A 83 7.47 -8.58 24.22
CA GLU A 83 6.05 -8.68 24.55
C GLU A 83 5.11 -8.60 23.32
N GLU A 84 5.55 -8.11 22.15
CA GLU A 84 4.73 -7.98 20.94
C GLU A 84 5.38 -8.62 19.69
N GLY A 85 5.32 -9.95 19.66
CA GLY A 85 5.22 -10.70 18.41
C GLY A 85 6.54 -11.24 17.87
N GLU A 86 6.60 -12.57 17.82
CA GLU A 86 7.56 -13.34 17.04
C GLU A 86 7.78 -12.70 15.66
N VAL A 87 9.05 -12.51 15.26
CA VAL A 87 9.42 -12.11 13.89
C VAL A 87 8.80 -13.14 12.95
N GLN A 88 7.67 -12.80 12.35
CA GLN A 88 7.04 -13.69 11.40
C GLN A 88 7.88 -13.67 10.12
N PRO A 89 8.35 -14.83 9.64
CA PRO A 89 9.13 -14.89 8.41
C PRO A 89 8.33 -14.26 7.27
N THR A 90 8.95 -13.34 6.53
CA THR A 90 8.36 -12.76 5.33
C THR A 90 8.24 -13.85 4.27
N ILE A 91 7.00 -14.23 3.94
CA ILE A 91 6.74 -15.19 2.86
C ILE A 91 6.45 -14.40 1.59
N THR A 92 7.21 -14.66 0.53
CA THR A 92 6.99 -13.99 -0.76
C THR A 92 5.94 -14.71 -1.60
N MET A 93 5.25 -13.95 -2.44
CA MET A 93 4.17 -14.44 -3.31
C MET A 93 4.61 -15.54 -4.30
N ASP A 94 5.88 -15.59 -4.68
CA ASP A 94 6.43 -16.60 -5.60
C ASP A 94 6.70 -17.95 -4.95
N GLU A 95 6.96 -17.97 -3.64
CA GLU A 95 7.17 -19.21 -2.88
C GLU A 95 5.86 -19.74 -2.27
N ALA A 96 4.91 -18.85 -1.98
CA ALA A 96 3.62 -19.20 -1.42
C ALA A 96 2.68 -19.84 -2.46
N ARG A 97 2.41 -21.16 -2.33
CA ARG A 97 1.38 -21.84 -3.13
C ARG A 97 0.00 -21.61 -2.53
N ILE A 98 -1.03 -21.49 -3.38
CA ILE A 98 -2.41 -21.31 -2.93
C ILE A 98 -2.80 -22.43 -1.95
N SER A 99 -2.53 -23.71 -2.27
CA SER A 99 -2.90 -24.85 -1.42
C SER A 99 -2.41 -24.78 0.02
N ASP A 100 -1.32 -24.08 0.26
CA ASP A 100 -0.62 -24.09 1.55
C ASP A 100 -1.30 -23.14 2.56
N PHE A 101 -2.22 -22.29 2.09
CA PHE A 101 -2.91 -21.27 2.90
C PHE A 101 -4.44 -21.40 2.87
N ILE A 102 -4.99 -22.47 2.27
CA ILE A 102 -6.43 -22.71 2.22
C ILE A 102 -6.81 -23.85 3.17
N ASP A 103 -7.18 -23.48 4.40
CA ASP A 103 -7.57 -24.42 5.46
C ASP A 103 -9.09 -24.42 5.74
N ASP A 104 -9.80 -23.35 5.42
CA ASP A 104 -11.26 -23.24 5.59
C ASP A 104 -11.98 -23.25 4.21
N PRO A 105 -13.12 -23.95 4.05
CA PRO A 105 -13.91 -23.92 2.82
C PRO A 105 -14.42 -22.51 2.43
N HIS A 106 -14.45 -21.58 3.38
CA HIS A 106 -14.74 -20.15 3.20
C HIS A 106 -13.52 -19.30 3.57
N GLN A 107 -12.30 -19.75 3.24
CA GLN A 107 -11.07 -19.01 3.49
C GLN A 107 -11.20 -17.56 3.01
N ARG A 108 -10.84 -16.63 3.89
CA ARG A 108 -10.86 -15.18 3.63
C ARG A 108 -9.45 -14.67 3.46
N ILE A 109 -9.26 -13.79 2.49
CA ILE A 109 -7.98 -13.20 2.15
C ILE A 109 -8.22 -11.73 1.85
N ILE A 110 -7.44 -10.84 2.47
CA ILE A 110 -7.40 -9.43 2.08
C ILE A 110 -6.25 -9.25 1.09
N TYR A 111 -6.48 -8.55 -0.01
CA TYR A 111 -5.44 -8.18 -0.96
C TYR A 111 -5.30 -6.67 -0.96
N GLU A 112 -4.11 -6.17 -0.62
CA GLU A 112 -3.79 -4.75 -0.63
C GLU A 112 -2.80 -4.45 -1.74
N HIS A 113 -3.06 -3.38 -2.47
CA HIS A 113 -2.27 -2.93 -3.61
C HIS A 113 -2.04 -1.41 -3.54
N ASP A 114 -0.83 -0.97 -3.92
CA ASP A 114 -0.36 0.42 -3.86
C ASP A 114 -0.31 0.97 -2.43
N PHE A 115 0.82 0.79 -1.73
CA PHE A 115 0.97 1.28 -0.35
C PHE A 115 0.98 2.81 -0.21
N LEU A 116 1.11 3.58 -1.30
CA LEU A 116 0.95 5.04 -1.26
C LEU A 116 -0.52 5.43 -1.28
N ASN A 117 -1.36 4.65 -1.96
CA ASN A 117 -2.80 4.85 -2.07
C ASN A 117 -3.53 3.51 -1.98
N ILE A 118 -3.56 2.96 -0.75
CA ILE A 118 -3.98 1.57 -0.49
C ILE A 118 -5.36 1.32 -1.07
N ARG A 119 -5.43 0.34 -1.98
CA ARG A 119 -6.67 -0.28 -2.41
C ARG A 119 -6.79 -1.64 -1.73
N THR A 120 -7.81 -1.78 -0.89
CA THR A 120 -8.10 -3.01 -0.15
C THR A 120 -9.20 -3.79 -0.84
N PHE A 121 -8.90 -5.04 -1.22
CA PHE A 121 -9.82 -5.97 -1.85
C PHE A 121 -10.10 -7.14 -0.92
N TYR A 122 -11.35 -7.59 -0.91
CA TYR A 122 -11.80 -8.70 -0.08
C TYR A 122 -12.01 -9.94 -0.92
N ILE A 123 -11.27 -11.00 -0.63
CA ILE A 123 -11.30 -12.25 -1.38
C ILE A 123 -11.85 -13.37 -0.49
N GLU A 124 -12.85 -14.10 -0.98
CA GLU A 124 -13.45 -15.25 -0.29
C GLU A 124 -13.43 -16.48 -1.19
N LEU A 125 -13.07 -17.63 -0.61
CA LEU A 125 -13.20 -18.92 -1.27
C LEU A 125 -14.68 -19.30 -1.37
N LEU A 126 -15.17 -19.49 -2.59
CA LEU A 126 -16.53 -19.93 -2.82
C LEU A 126 -16.67 -21.46 -2.85
N LYS A 127 -15.70 -22.14 -3.49
CA LYS A 127 -15.67 -23.61 -3.63
C LYS A 127 -14.36 -24.09 -4.23
N SER A 128 -14.10 -25.39 -4.06
CA SER A 128 -13.07 -26.13 -4.79
C SER A 128 -13.68 -27.27 -5.61
N TYR A 129 -13.06 -27.61 -6.74
CA TYR A 129 -13.49 -28.72 -7.61
C TYR A 129 -12.35 -29.18 -8.53
N GLU A 130 -12.58 -30.24 -9.30
CA GLU A 130 -11.57 -30.80 -10.19
C GLU A 130 -11.33 -29.91 -11.42
N ALA A 131 -10.04 -29.70 -11.73
CA ALA A 131 -9.61 -28.93 -12.90
C ALA A 131 -10.10 -29.58 -14.19
N LYS A 132 -10.67 -28.76 -15.07
CA LYS A 132 -11.00 -29.17 -16.44
C LYS A 132 -9.73 -29.25 -17.30
N PRO A 133 -9.53 -30.33 -18.08
CA PRO A 133 -8.31 -30.53 -18.88
C PRO A 133 -8.12 -29.48 -19.98
N ASP A 134 -9.21 -28.95 -20.55
CA ASP A 134 -9.16 -28.01 -21.69
C ASP A 134 -9.20 -26.53 -21.25
N LYS A 135 -8.89 -26.23 -19.98
CA LYS A 135 -8.94 -24.88 -19.42
C LYS A 135 -7.59 -24.45 -18.86
N THR A 136 -7.19 -23.22 -19.18
CA THR A 136 -5.97 -22.58 -18.64
C THR A 136 -6.28 -21.81 -17.37
N TYR A 137 -5.37 -21.85 -16.40
CA TYR A 137 -5.47 -21.18 -15.11
C TYR A 137 -4.16 -20.40 -14.81
N PRO A 138 -4.19 -19.31 -14.03
CA PRO A 138 -5.38 -18.72 -13.42
C PRO A 138 -6.22 -17.99 -14.46
N VAL A 139 -7.50 -17.77 -14.18
CA VAL A 139 -8.39 -17.03 -15.09
C VAL A 139 -9.51 -16.32 -14.33
N CYS A 140 -9.77 -15.08 -14.73
CA CYS A 140 -10.96 -14.33 -14.33
C CYS A 140 -12.16 -14.80 -15.17
N ILE A 141 -13.14 -15.44 -14.54
CA ILE A 141 -14.32 -16.01 -15.21
C ILE A 141 -15.55 -15.10 -15.16
N HIS A 142 -15.53 -14.09 -14.29
CA HIS A 142 -16.59 -13.10 -14.15
C HIS A 142 -16.00 -11.76 -13.75
N SER A 143 -16.49 -10.70 -14.37
CA SER A 143 -16.09 -9.31 -14.13
C SER A 143 -17.32 -8.41 -14.23
N SER A 144 -17.54 -7.59 -13.21
CA SER A 144 -18.64 -6.64 -13.08
C SER A 144 -18.16 -5.34 -12.44
N ALA A 145 -18.64 -4.20 -12.95
CA ALA A 145 -18.20 -2.85 -12.62
C ALA A 145 -16.70 -2.58 -12.83
N GLU A 146 -16.33 -1.32 -12.87
CA GLU A 146 -14.95 -0.85 -13.03
C GLU A 146 -14.49 -0.15 -11.76
N LEU A 147 -13.17 -0.13 -11.53
CA LEU A 147 -12.62 0.68 -10.45
C LEU A 147 -12.80 2.17 -10.76
N PRO A 148 -13.04 3.02 -9.75
CA PRO A 148 -13.02 4.46 -9.93
C PRO A 148 -11.61 4.88 -10.36
N LEU A 149 -11.54 5.64 -11.46
CA LEU A 149 -10.31 6.24 -11.95
C LEU A 149 -9.72 7.11 -10.83
N LYS A 150 -8.42 6.95 -10.58
CA LYS A 150 -7.71 7.86 -9.67
C LYS A 150 -7.72 9.25 -10.32
N TYR A 151 -8.29 10.24 -9.64
CA TYR A 151 -7.99 11.63 -9.95
C TYR A 151 -6.55 11.88 -9.51
N THR A 152 -5.60 11.73 -10.43
CA THR A 152 -4.27 12.30 -10.23
C THR A 152 -4.47 13.80 -10.06
N VAL A 153 -4.21 14.33 -8.85
CA VAL A 153 -4.07 15.77 -8.64
C VAL A 153 -2.74 16.20 -9.28
N GLN A 154 -2.68 16.13 -10.61
CA GLN A 154 -1.63 16.75 -11.40
C GLN A 154 -2.01 18.21 -11.72
N MET A 155 -2.65 18.91 -10.77
CA MET A 155 -3.11 20.30 -10.94
C MET A 155 -2.85 21.17 -9.70
N ALA A 156 -1.73 20.97 -9.01
CA ALA A 156 -1.33 21.88 -7.93
C ALA A 156 0.18 22.16 -7.83
N ALA A 157 1.00 21.63 -8.73
CA ALA A 157 2.43 21.98 -8.79
C ALA A 157 2.75 23.07 -9.84
N ASN A 158 1.91 23.22 -10.88
CA ASN A 158 2.14 24.21 -11.93
C ASN A 158 1.51 25.58 -11.67
N GLU A 159 0.51 25.69 -10.78
CA GLU A 159 -0.09 27.00 -10.43
C GLU A 159 0.73 27.74 -9.36
N LEU A 160 1.41 27.04 -8.45
CA LEU A 160 2.28 27.67 -7.44
C LEU A 160 3.59 28.24 -8.02
N LEU A 161 4.00 27.83 -9.22
CA LEU A 161 5.19 28.35 -9.89
C LEU A 161 4.89 29.53 -10.84
N GLN A 162 3.62 29.85 -11.09
CA GLN A 162 3.24 31.01 -11.93
C GLN A 162 2.93 32.27 -11.13
N GLU A 163 2.80 32.17 -9.80
CA GLU A 163 2.54 33.31 -8.92
C GLU A 163 3.80 34.06 -8.43
N GLU A 164 5.02 33.63 -8.78
CA GLU A 164 6.24 34.40 -8.42
C GLU A 164 6.50 35.62 -9.32
N ASN A 165 5.69 35.87 -10.36
CA ASN A 165 5.89 36.99 -11.28
C ASN A 165 4.92 38.19 -11.08
N SER A 166 4.23 38.23 -9.93
CA SER A 166 3.23 39.27 -9.62
C SER A 166 3.61 40.20 -8.44
N LEU A 167 4.85 40.17 -7.95
CA LEU A 167 5.36 41.13 -6.97
C LEU A 167 6.02 42.31 -7.70
N ASN A 168 5.20 43.10 -8.41
CA ASN A 168 5.61 44.33 -9.07
C ASN A 168 4.60 45.46 -8.79
N LEU A 169 4.20 45.61 -7.52
CA LEU A 169 3.15 46.53 -7.11
C LEU A 169 3.47 47.40 -5.88
N LEU A 170 4.74 47.64 -5.58
CA LEU A 170 5.15 48.70 -4.64
C LEU A 170 6.46 49.38 -5.09
N LYS A 171 6.39 50.16 -6.16
CA LYS A 171 7.02 51.49 -6.22
C LYS A 171 5.85 52.47 -6.07
N ASP A 172 5.86 53.49 -5.25
CA ASP A 172 6.95 54.35 -4.82
C ASP A 172 6.47 55.15 -3.59
N ASP A 173 7.41 55.87 -2.99
CA ASP A 173 7.25 57.11 -2.23
C ASP A 173 7.15 57.07 -0.68
N GLU A 174 8.24 57.62 -0.13
CA GLU A 174 8.37 58.57 0.98
C GLU A 174 9.28 58.12 2.14
N ASP A 175 10.37 58.88 2.22
CA ASP A 175 11.36 59.05 3.29
C ASP A 175 10.84 58.76 4.70
N ASP A 176 11.61 57.96 5.45
CA ASP A 176 11.89 58.24 6.85
C ASP A 176 13.26 57.62 7.21
N GLU A 177 14.28 58.48 7.30
CA GLU A 177 15.57 58.17 7.92
C GLU A 177 15.36 57.84 9.40
N VAL A 178 15.43 56.55 9.76
CA VAL A 178 15.52 56.15 11.16
C VAL A 178 16.99 56.19 11.59
N TYR A 179 17.37 57.29 12.24
CA TYR A 179 18.67 57.43 12.91
C TYR A 179 18.71 56.51 14.14
N TYR A 180 19.52 55.45 14.07
CA TYR A 180 19.82 54.62 15.23
C TYR A 180 20.86 55.33 16.10
N ASP A 181 20.46 55.75 17.31
CA ASP A 181 21.37 56.25 18.34
C ASP A 181 22.10 55.04 18.98
N GLU A 182 23.39 54.87 18.67
CA GLU A 182 24.22 53.76 19.15
C GLU A 182 24.55 53.84 20.67
N SER A 183 24.00 54.80 21.41
CA SER A 183 24.29 54.97 22.84
C SER A 183 23.43 54.11 23.80
N GLU A 184 22.46 53.34 23.32
CA GLU A 184 21.64 52.44 24.16
C GLU A 184 22.15 50.98 24.24
N LEU A 185 23.32 50.67 23.68
CA LEU A 185 23.90 49.31 23.68
C LEU A 185 24.97 49.08 24.77
N GLU A 186 25.04 49.94 25.80
CA GLU A 186 25.88 49.72 26.98
C GLU A 186 25.02 49.51 28.23
N GLY A 187 24.58 48.27 28.48
CA GLY A 187 23.77 48.02 29.67
C GLY A 187 23.58 46.58 30.13
N PHE A 188 24.19 45.58 29.50
CA PHE A 188 24.02 44.20 29.98
C PHE A 188 25.28 43.35 29.80
N ASN A 189 26.32 43.70 30.55
CA ASN A 189 27.41 42.77 30.87
C ASN A 189 27.91 43.04 32.30
N SER A 190 27.34 42.34 33.27
CA SER A 190 28.01 41.96 34.53
C SER A 190 27.08 41.03 35.30
N ASP A 191 27.36 39.73 35.22
CA ASP A 191 27.50 38.84 36.38
C ASP A 191 27.35 37.38 35.95
N PHE A 192 28.38 36.88 35.28
CA PHE A 192 28.70 35.46 35.33
C PHE A 192 30.22 35.30 35.27
N GLU A 193 30.89 35.43 36.41
CA GLU A 193 32.10 34.65 36.71
C GLU A 193 32.52 34.83 38.18
N ASN A 194 32.30 33.78 38.96
CA ASN A 194 33.20 33.33 40.02
C ASN A 194 32.94 31.83 40.25
N ILE A 195 33.61 31.01 39.44
CA ILE A 195 34.45 29.90 39.91
C ILE A 195 35.79 30.05 39.18
#